data_AF-A0A2D6KW28-F1
#
_entry.id   AF-A0A2D6KW28-F1
#
_cell.length_a   1.000
_cell.length_b   1.000
_cell.length_c   1.000
_cell.angle_alpha   90.00
_cell.angle_beta   90.00
_cell.angle_gamma   90.00
#
_symmetry.space_group_name_H-M   'P 1'
#
loop_
_entity.id
_entity.type
_entity.pdbx_description
1 polymer ?
#
loop_
_entity_poly.entity_id
_entity_poly.type
_entity_poly.pdbx_seq_one_letter_code
_entity_poly.pdbx_strand_id
1 'polypeptide(L)'
;MQKLLDTLNNFLPEFFMKFIVAVVILLIGLIVGKILGKIIHKVLHEIELNNILKKATNIKVSLEEIISSFVSYFIYFIFIIIALERLGLGTIVLNIVAGAVMLVIILSVFLSLKDFAPNCIAGIIIYRKGFIKEGDNIKVKEIEGKITHVSLIETRVETKKKDIISIPNSILTKNEVVKLKK
;
A
#
# COMPACT_ATOMS: atom_id res chain seq x y z
N MET A 1 1.66 -52.90 15.81
CA MET A 1 2.80 -52.25 16.48
C MET A 1 4.03 -52.18 15.57
N GLN A 2 4.51 -53.28 14.96
CA GLN A 2 5.64 -53.24 14.01
C GLN A 2 5.50 -52.19 12.90
N LYS A 3 4.35 -52.15 12.20
CA LYS A 3 4.13 -51.18 11.11
C LYS A 3 4.26 -49.71 11.53
N LEU A 4 3.90 -49.38 12.78
CA LEU A 4 4.09 -48.04 13.36
C LEU A 4 5.56 -47.77 13.68
N LEU A 5 6.27 -48.75 14.24
CA LEU A 5 7.70 -48.66 14.53
C LEU A 5 8.53 -48.53 13.25
N ASP A 6 8.18 -49.29 12.20
CA ASP A 6 8.85 -49.23 10.90
C ASP A 6 8.60 -47.88 10.20
N THR A 7 7.38 -47.34 10.31
CA THR A 7 7.05 -46.00 9.79
C THR A 7 7.84 -44.92 10.53
N LEU A 8 7.95 -45.00 11.86
CA LEU A 8 8.71 -44.04 12.66
C LEU A 8 10.22 -44.14 12.40
N ASN A 9 10.76 -45.35 12.26
CA ASN A 9 12.19 -45.57 12.04
C ASN A 9 12.66 -45.09 10.66
N ASN A 10 11.78 -45.14 9.65
CA ASN A 10 12.08 -44.61 8.31
C ASN A 10 11.82 -43.10 8.20
N PHE A 11 10.85 -42.56 8.95
CA PHE A 11 10.50 -41.14 8.92
C PHE A 11 11.54 -40.25 9.61
N LEU A 12 12.09 -40.68 10.75
CA LEU A 12 13.04 -39.88 11.54
C LEU A 12 14.31 -39.50 10.74
N PRO A 13 14.99 -40.43 10.06
CA PRO A 13 16.17 -40.12 9.26
C PRO A 13 15.86 -39.22 8.06
N GLU A 14 14.73 -39.43 7.37
CA GLU A 14 14.33 -38.59 6.23
C GLU A 14 14.04 -37.15 6.66
N PHE A 15 13.32 -36.97 7.77
CA PHE A 15 13.04 -35.65 8.31
C PHE A 15 14.33 -34.96 8.76
N PHE A 16 15.22 -35.68 9.44
CA PHE A 16 16.51 -35.15 9.88
C PHE A 16 17.39 -34.71 8.71
N MET A 17 17.44 -35.49 7.61
CA MET A 17 18.15 -35.09 6.40
C MET A 17 17.57 -33.82 5.77
N LYS A 18 16.23 -33.73 5.63
CA LYS A 18 15.55 -32.54 5.11
C LYS A 18 15.84 -31.31 5.97
N PHE A 19 15.86 -31.48 7.30
CA PHE A 19 16.18 -30.43 8.25
C PHE A 19 17.62 -29.93 8.09
N ILE A 20 18.61 -30.84 7.99
CA ILE A 20 20.01 -30.45 7.74
C ILE A 20 20.12 -29.65 6.44
N VAL A 21 19.51 -30.13 5.35
CA VAL A 21 19.55 -29.45 4.06
C VAL A 21 18.91 -28.05 4.17
N ALA A 22 17.78 -27.93 4.85
CA ALA A 22 17.14 -26.63 5.10
C ALA A 22 18.06 -25.67 5.87
N VAL A 23 18.75 -26.16 6.91
CA VAL A 23 19.72 -25.36 7.68
C VAL A 23 20.90 -24.91 6.82
N VAL A 24 21.46 -25.80 5.99
CA VAL A 24 22.54 -25.45 5.06
C VAL A 24 22.10 -24.38 4.07
N ILE A 25 20.88 -24.50 3.51
CA ILE A 25 20.30 -23.50 2.62
C ILE A 25 20.19 -22.14 3.32
N LEU A 26 19.70 -22.11 4.57
CA LEU A 26 19.60 -20.87 5.36
C LEU A 26 20.98 -20.24 5.59
N LEU A 27 21.99 -21.03 5.95
CA LEU A 27 23.36 -20.53 6.15
C LEU A 27 23.94 -19.92 4.86
N ILE A 28 23.74 -20.58 3.72
CA ILE A 28 24.12 -20.03 2.41
C ILE A 28 23.38 -18.72 2.16
N GLY A 29 22.07 -18.67 2.41
CA GLY A 29 21.26 -17.46 2.24
C GLY A 29 21.73 -16.28 3.08
N LEU A 30 22.12 -16.53 4.33
CA LEU A 30 22.68 -15.51 5.22
C LEU A 30 24.00 -14.95 4.68
N ILE A 31 24.88 -15.81 4.17
CA ILE A 31 26.15 -15.40 3.57
C ILE A 31 25.89 -14.59 2.29
N VAL A 32 25.07 -15.12 1.37
CA VAL A 32 24.76 -14.51 0.08
C VAL A 32 24.07 -13.14 0.28
N GLY A 33 23.07 -13.06 1.15
CA GLY A 33 22.37 -11.80 1.42
C GLY A 33 23.29 -10.76 2.03
N LYS A 34 24.18 -11.14 2.96
CA LYS A 34 25.16 -10.22 3.54
C LYS A 34 26.18 -9.73 2.52
N ILE A 35 26.65 -10.61 1.62
CA ILE A 35 27.61 -10.24 0.56
C ILE A 35 26.94 -9.30 -0.44
N LEU A 36 25.78 -9.67 -0.98
CA LEU A 36 25.08 -8.87 -1.98
C LEU A 36 24.61 -7.52 -1.41
N GLY A 37 24.12 -7.49 -0.17
CA GLY A 37 23.80 -6.25 0.53
C GLY A 37 24.99 -5.29 0.61
N LYS A 38 26.16 -5.80 1.00
CA LYS A 38 27.40 -5.01 1.03
C LYS A 38 27.84 -4.51 -0.34
N ILE A 39 27.75 -5.36 -1.37
CA ILE A 39 28.08 -4.97 -2.75
C ILE A 39 27.17 -3.84 -3.20
N ILE A 40 25.85 -3.97 -2.98
CA ILE A 40 24.87 -2.97 -3.36
C ILE A 40 25.10 -1.67 -2.59
N HIS A 41 25.35 -1.74 -1.28
CA HIS A 41 25.69 -0.56 -0.51
C HIS A 41 26.91 0.15 -1.10
N LYS A 42 27.98 -0.59 -1.42
CA LYS A 42 29.19 -0.04 -2.01
C LYS A 42 28.92 0.61 -3.37
N VAL A 43 28.16 -0.05 -4.25
CA VAL A 43 27.79 0.49 -5.57
C VAL A 43 26.97 1.77 -5.43
N LEU A 44 25.97 1.78 -4.53
CA LEU A 44 25.12 2.96 -4.33
C LEU A 44 25.89 4.12 -3.68
N HIS A 45 26.88 3.81 -2.85
CA HIS A 45 27.78 4.79 -2.26
C HIS A 45 28.74 5.39 -3.30
N GLU A 46 29.31 4.57 -4.19
CA GLU A 46 30.21 5.02 -5.26
C GLU A 46 29.53 5.96 -6.26
N ILE A 47 28.22 5.79 -6.51
CA ILE A 47 27.44 6.72 -7.34
C ILE A 47 26.96 7.96 -6.57
N GLU A 48 27.37 8.11 -5.31
CA GLU A 48 26.96 9.17 -4.39
C GLU A 48 25.43 9.38 -4.34
N LEU A 49 24.68 8.28 -4.30
CA LEU A 49 23.22 8.32 -4.39
C LEU A 49 22.63 9.27 -3.34
N ASN A 50 23.12 9.20 -2.10
CA ASN A 50 22.69 10.09 -1.01
C ASN A 50 22.94 11.58 -1.32
N ASN A 51 24.05 11.93 -1.99
CA ASN A 51 24.35 13.32 -2.36
C ASN A 51 23.43 13.82 -3.48
N ILE A 52 23.15 12.97 -4.48
CA ILE A 52 22.23 13.28 -5.58
C ILE A 52 20.84 13.57 -5.02
N LEU A 53 20.35 12.71 -4.13
CA LEU A 53 19.04 12.87 -3.50
C LEU A 53 18.95 14.09 -2.60
N LYS A 54 19.99 14.36 -1.81
CA LYS A 54 20.04 15.58 -0.98
C LYS A 54 19.94 16.84 -1.84
N LYS A 55 20.61 16.89 -2.99
CA LYS A 55 20.52 18.02 -3.93
C LYS A 55 19.13 18.15 -4.56
N ALA A 56 18.48 17.03 -4.87
CA ALA A 56 17.17 17.04 -5.53
C ALA A 56 15.99 17.30 -4.59
N THR A 57 16.06 16.84 -3.34
CA THR A 57 14.91 16.77 -2.43
C THR A 57 15.11 17.47 -1.10
N ASN A 58 16.34 17.89 -0.77
CA ASN A 58 16.72 18.44 0.54
C ASN A 58 16.46 17.49 1.73
N ILE A 59 16.22 16.20 1.47
CA ILE A 59 15.99 15.16 2.48
C ILE A 59 17.34 14.55 2.87
N LYS A 60 17.58 14.39 4.19
CA LYS A 60 18.75 13.70 4.75
C LYS A 60 18.36 12.29 5.16
N VAL A 61 18.30 11.36 4.21
CA VAL A 61 18.03 9.94 4.45
C VAL A 61 19.13 9.12 3.77
N SER A 62 19.62 8.07 4.43
CA SER A 62 20.59 7.12 3.87
C SER A 62 19.86 6.09 3.00
N LEU A 63 19.53 6.48 1.76
CA LEU A 63 18.85 5.59 0.81
C LEU A 63 19.76 4.42 0.40
N GLU A 64 21.07 4.62 0.43
CA GLU A 64 22.08 3.57 0.27
C GLU A 64 21.90 2.44 1.30
N GLU A 65 21.68 2.77 2.58
CA GLU A 65 21.43 1.79 3.65
C GLU A 65 20.05 1.13 3.53
N ILE A 66 19.02 1.90 3.19
CA ILE A 66 17.66 1.37 3.04
C ILE A 66 17.61 0.35 1.90
N ILE A 67 18.16 0.69 0.74
CA ILE A 67 18.14 -0.19 -0.44
C ILE A 67 19.00 -1.43 -0.19
N SER A 68 20.21 -1.28 0.34
CA SER A 68 21.08 -2.44 0.63
C SER A 68 20.50 -3.37 1.68
N SER A 69 19.87 -2.83 2.73
CA SER A 69 19.16 -3.62 3.73
C SER A 69 17.95 -4.33 3.14
N PHE A 70 17.16 -3.63 2.31
CA PHE A 70 16.01 -4.22 1.62
C PHE A 70 16.42 -5.41 0.75
N VAL A 71 17.49 -5.27 -0.04
CA VAL A 71 17.97 -6.39 -0.87
C VAL A 71 18.47 -7.55 -0.02
N SER A 72 19.18 -7.28 1.07
CA SER A 72 19.63 -8.34 2.00
C SER A 72 18.44 -9.12 2.57
N TYR A 73 17.42 -8.41 3.07
CA TYR A 73 16.22 -9.04 3.61
C TYR A 73 15.41 -9.77 2.56
N PHE A 74 15.36 -9.26 1.33
CA PHE A 74 14.69 -9.94 0.22
C PHE A 74 15.38 -11.26 -0.12
N ILE A 75 16.72 -11.29 -0.14
CA ILE A 75 17.49 -12.52 -0.33
C ILE A 75 17.23 -13.50 0.82
N TYR A 76 17.27 -13.04 2.07
CA TYR A 76 16.97 -13.90 3.22
C TYR A 76 15.57 -14.50 3.12
N PHE A 77 14.58 -13.70 2.72
CA PHE A 77 13.22 -14.16 2.50
C PHE A 77 13.16 -15.29 1.45
N ILE A 78 13.83 -15.14 0.30
CA ILE A 78 13.89 -16.19 -0.73
C ILE A 78 14.48 -17.48 -0.17
N PHE A 79 15.62 -17.40 0.52
CA PHE A 79 16.26 -18.59 1.08
C PHE A 79 15.44 -19.24 2.20
N ILE A 80 14.69 -18.47 2.97
CA ILE A 80 13.72 -19.00 3.94
C ILE A 80 12.64 -19.81 3.22
N ILE A 81 12.08 -19.31 2.12
CA ILE A 81 11.07 -20.04 1.35
C ILE A 81 11.64 -21.34 0.77
N ILE A 82 12.84 -21.30 0.19
CA ILE A 82 13.51 -22.49 -0.36
C ILE A 82 13.80 -23.52 0.76
N ALA A 83 14.24 -23.06 1.94
CA ALA A 83 14.47 -23.94 3.09
C ALA A 83 13.16 -24.58 3.59
N LEU A 84 12.08 -23.80 3.67
CA LEU A 84 10.76 -24.30 4.05
C LEU A 84 10.17 -25.26 3.03
N GLU A 85 10.46 -25.08 1.74
CA GLU A 85 10.09 -26.01 0.68
C GLU A 85 10.71 -27.39 0.90
N ARG A 86 11.96 -27.47 1.37
CA ARG A 86 12.60 -28.75 1.74
C ARG A 86 11.89 -29.46 2.90
N LEU A 87 11.22 -28.71 3.76
CA LEU A 87 10.40 -29.24 4.85
C LEU A 87 8.95 -29.54 4.43
N GLY A 88 8.58 -29.31 3.16
CA GLY A 88 7.20 -29.44 2.67
C GLY A 88 6.27 -28.30 3.09
N LEU A 89 6.83 -27.23 3.67
CA LEU A 89 6.08 -26.06 4.17
C LEU A 89 6.09 -24.87 3.19
N GLY A 90 6.89 -24.92 2.13
CA GLY A 90 7.09 -23.81 1.18
C GLY A 90 5.78 -23.27 0.60
N THR A 91 4.93 -24.15 0.06
CA THR A 91 3.63 -23.76 -0.52
C THR A 91 2.68 -23.15 0.52
N ILE A 92 2.66 -23.68 1.75
CA ILE A 92 1.81 -23.17 2.83
C ILE A 92 2.21 -21.73 3.17
N VAL A 93 3.51 -21.49 3.37
CA VAL A 93 4.02 -20.15 3.70
C VAL A 93 3.81 -19.18 2.55
N LEU A 94 4.06 -19.60 1.30
CA LEU A 94 3.83 -18.76 0.14
C LEU A 94 2.35 -18.36 0.00
N ASN A 95 1.42 -19.28 0.24
CA ASN A 95 -0.01 -18.99 0.24
C ASN A 95 -0.41 -18.00 1.34
N ILE A 96 0.16 -18.14 2.55
CA ILE A 96 -0.10 -17.20 3.66
C ILE A 96 0.41 -15.80 3.30
N VAL A 97 1.64 -15.69 2.78
CA VAL A 97 2.22 -14.41 2.36
C VAL A 97 1.41 -13.80 1.22
N ALA A 98 1.05 -14.58 0.21
CA ALA A 98 0.22 -14.13 -0.90
C ALA A 98 -1.15 -13.63 -0.42
N GLY A 99 -1.78 -14.34 0.51
CA GLY A 99 -3.04 -13.91 1.13
C GLY A 99 -2.90 -12.59 1.88
N ALA A 100 -1.83 -12.41 2.66
CA ALA A 100 -1.56 -11.16 3.38
C ALA A 100 -1.33 -9.98 2.43
N VAL A 101 -0.53 -10.17 1.37
CA VAL A 101 -0.28 -9.14 0.35
C VAL A 101 -1.58 -8.78 -0.38
N MET A 102 -2.36 -9.79 -0.78
CA MET A 102 -3.65 -9.58 -1.44
C MET A 102 -4.61 -8.79 -0.54
N LEU A 103 -4.66 -9.10 0.76
CA LEU A 103 -5.47 -8.38 1.72
C LEU A 103 -5.06 -6.91 1.82
N VAL A 104 -3.77 -6.61 1.90
CA VAL A 104 -3.25 -5.22 1.93
C VAL A 104 -3.65 -4.47 0.65
N ILE A 105 -3.53 -5.10 -0.52
CA ILE A 105 -3.92 -4.48 -1.80
C ILE A 105 -5.42 -4.18 -1.82
N ILE A 106 -6.26 -5.16 -1.47
CA ILE A 106 -7.72 -5.01 -1.44
C ILE A 106 -8.11 -3.89 -0.47
N LEU A 107 -7.57 -3.89 0.75
CA LEU A 107 -7.85 -2.87 1.74
C LEU A 107 -7.42 -1.48 1.24
N SER A 108 -6.25 -1.39 0.59
CA SER A 108 -5.74 -0.11 0.06
C SER A 108 -6.67 0.45 -1.01
N VAL A 109 -7.08 -0.38 -1.98
CA VAL A 109 -8.04 0.02 -3.04
C VAL A 109 -9.38 0.40 -2.42
N PHE A 110 -9.88 -0.39 -1.47
CA PHE A 110 -11.15 -0.11 -0.80
C PHE A 110 -11.12 1.20 -0.02
N LEU A 111 -10.03 1.49 0.70
CA LEU A 111 -9.84 2.74 1.40
C LEU A 111 -9.80 3.93 0.43
N SER A 112 -9.12 3.82 -0.70
CA SER A 112 -9.11 4.87 -1.72
C SER A 112 -10.51 5.12 -2.32
N LEU A 113 -11.27 4.05 -2.55
CA LEU A 113 -12.63 4.16 -3.09
C LEU A 113 -13.64 4.72 -2.09
N LYS A 114 -13.39 4.57 -0.79
CA LYS A 114 -14.28 5.02 0.30
C LYS A 114 -14.68 6.50 0.16
N ASP A 115 -13.75 7.35 -0.27
CA ASP A 115 -14.01 8.79 -0.46
C ASP A 115 -14.38 9.13 -1.90
N PHE A 116 -13.81 8.43 -2.89
CA PHE A 116 -14.08 8.69 -4.30
C PHE A 116 -15.52 8.35 -4.71
N ALA A 117 -15.99 7.14 -4.38
CA ALA A 117 -17.26 6.63 -4.87
C ALA A 117 -18.47 7.44 -4.37
N PRO A 118 -18.60 7.79 -3.06
CA PRO A 118 -19.72 8.59 -2.59
C PRO A 118 -19.79 9.98 -3.23
N ASN A 119 -18.64 10.61 -3.49
CA ASN A 119 -18.58 11.92 -4.12
C ASN A 119 -18.97 11.84 -5.60
N CYS A 120 -18.51 10.82 -6.34
CA CYS A 120 -18.94 10.59 -7.73
C CYS A 120 -20.44 10.33 -7.84
N ILE A 121 -20.99 9.45 -7.00
CA ILE A 121 -22.43 9.15 -6.97
C ILE A 121 -23.23 10.41 -6.65
N ALA A 122 -22.78 11.21 -5.67
CA ALA A 122 -23.40 12.47 -5.33
C ALA A 122 -23.35 13.47 -6.50
N GLY A 123 -22.24 13.58 -7.22
CA GLY A 123 -22.12 14.41 -8.42
C GLY A 123 -23.09 14.01 -9.52
N ILE A 124 -23.22 12.71 -9.80
CA ILE A 124 -24.21 12.19 -10.76
C ILE A 124 -25.63 12.54 -10.32
N ILE A 125 -25.93 12.42 -9.02
CA ILE A 125 -27.26 12.78 -8.47
C ILE A 125 -27.52 14.27 -8.61
N ILE A 126 -26.54 15.13 -8.29
CA ILE A 126 -26.63 16.59 -8.45
C ILE A 126 -26.90 16.94 -9.90
N TYR A 127 -26.11 16.40 -10.84
CA TYR A 127 -26.27 16.64 -12.27
C TYR A 127 -27.65 16.22 -12.78
N ARG A 128 -28.10 15.00 -12.42
CA ARG A 128 -29.37 14.45 -12.91
C ARG A 128 -30.60 15.11 -12.30
N LYS A 129 -30.59 15.38 -10.98
CA LYS A 129 -31.74 15.99 -10.29
C LYS A 129 -31.75 17.51 -10.41
N GLY A 130 -30.60 18.14 -10.64
CA GLY A 130 -30.45 19.58 -10.78
C GLY A 130 -30.92 20.38 -9.56
N PHE A 131 -30.91 19.79 -8.36
CA PHE A 131 -31.42 20.46 -7.15
C PHE A 131 -30.52 21.61 -6.71
N ILE A 132 -29.24 21.63 -7.12
CA ILE A 132 -28.32 22.78 -7.09
C ILE A 132 -27.67 22.89 -8.47
N LYS A 133 -27.41 24.12 -8.93
CA LYS A 133 -26.83 24.40 -10.24
C LYS A 133 -25.83 25.53 -10.16
N GLU A 134 -24.97 25.63 -11.17
CA GLU A 134 -24.08 26.78 -11.34
C GLU A 134 -24.90 28.08 -11.34
N GLY A 135 -24.43 29.08 -10.60
CA GLY A 135 -25.11 30.34 -10.39
C GLY A 135 -26.00 30.43 -9.15
N ASP A 136 -26.38 29.31 -8.53
CA ASP A 136 -27.16 29.31 -7.29
C ASP A 136 -26.34 29.87 -6.12
N ASN A 137 -26.95 30.74 -5.30
CA ASN A 137 -26.41 31.10 -4.00
C ASN A 137 -26.87 30.07 -2.96
N ILE A 138 -25.93 29.40 -2.32
CA ILE A 138 -26.22 28.35 -1.34
C ILE A 138 -25.56 28.62 -0.01
N LYS A 139 -26.16 28.07 1.05
CA LYS A 139 -25.55 27.90 2.36
C LYS A 139 -25.57 26.43 2.74
N VAL A 140 -24.39 25.88 3.04
CA VAL A 140 -24.20 24.51 3.50
C VAL A 140 -23.21 24.50 4.65
N LYS A 141 -23.64 23.99 5.82
CA LYS A 141 -22.89 24.12 7.07
C LYS A 141 -22.53 25.60 7.33
N GLU A 142 -21.24 25.89 7.50
CA GLU A 142 -20.69 27.24 7.74
C GLU A 142 -20.29 27.97 6.45
N ILE A 143 -20.44 27.34 5.28
CA ILE A 143 -20.02 27.89 3.99
C ILE A 143 -21.23 28.52 3.31
N GLU A 144 -21.10 29.79 2.92
CA GLU A 144 -22.09 30.55 2.16
C GLU A 144 -21.42 31.18 0.92
N GLY A 145 -22.03 31.00 -0.25
CA GLY A 145 -21.52 31.58 -1.48
C GLY A 145 -22.28 31.16 -2.72
N LYS A 146 -21.76 31.58 -3.87
CA LYS A 146 -22.32 31.29 -5.19
C LYS A 146 -21.63 30.08 -5.80
N ILE A 147 -22.40 29.11 -6.30
CA ILE A 147 -21.84 27.97 -7.03
C ILE A 147 -21.26 28.48 -8.35
N THR A 148 -19.96 28.24 -8.57
CA THR A 148 -19.25 28.61 -9.80
C THR A 148 -19.13 27.44 -10.77
N HIS A 149 -18.90 26.24 -10.25
CA HIS A 149 -18.77 25.04 -11.09
C HIS A 149 -19.20 23.78 -10.34
N VAL A 150 -19.92 22.89 -11.02
CA VAL A 150 -20.27 21.55 -10.50
C VAL A 150 -19.53 20.50 -11.31
N SER A 151 -18.62 19.77 -10.65
CA SER A 151 -17.90 18.64 -11.26
C SER A 151 -18.44 17.30 -10.76
N LEU A 152 -17.86 16.20 -11.26
CA LEU A 152 -18.24 14.85 -10.83
C LEU A 152 -17.98 14.59 -9.34
N ILE A 153 -16.92 15.16 -8.76
CA ILE A 153 -16.45 14.82 -7.40
C ILE A 153 -16.69 15.97 -6.43
N GLU A 154 -16.51 17.20 -6.90
CA GLU A 154 -16.59 18.41 -6.09
C GLU A 154 -17.45 19.50 -6.74
N THR A 155 -17.95 20.40 -5.92
CA THR A 155 -18.62 21.63 -6.34
C THR A 155 -17.86 22.82 -5.79
N ARG A 156 -17.55 23.78 -6.66
CA ARG A 156 -16.84 25.01 -6.30
C ARG A 156 -17.82 26.12 -5.95
N VAL A 157 -17.57 26.77 -4.83
CA VAL A 157 -18.38 27.87 -4.29
C VAL A 157 -17.48 29.08 -4.08
N GLU A 158 -17.85 30.21 -4.67
CA GLU A 158 -17.19 31.50 -4.44
C GLU A 158 -17.88 32.22 -3.28
N THR A 159 -17.12 32.55 -2.23
CA THR A 159 -17.65 33.28 -1.08
C THR A 159 -17.79 34.77 -1.36
N LYS A 160 -18.44 35.51 -0.46
CA LYS A 160 -18.49 36.98 -0.52
C LYS A 160 -17.11 37.66 -0.51
N LYS A 161 -16.09 36.97 0.05
CA LYS A 161 -14.70 37.45 0.07
C LYS A 161 -13.92 37.11 -1.22
N LYS A 162 -14.57 36.49 -2.21
CA LYS A 162 -13.97 35.96 -3.46
C LYS A 162 -13.02 34.79 -3.26
N ASP A 163 -13.09 34.11 -2.11
CA ASP A 163 -12.39 32.84 -1.92
C ASP A 163 -13.14 31.73 -2.68
N ILE A 164 -12.41 30.83 -3.35
CA ILE A 164 -12.97 29.64 -4.00
C ILE A 164 -12.82 28.45 -3.05
N ILE A 165 -13.95 27.93 -2.59
CA ILE A 165 -13.99 26.75 -1.72
C ILE A 165 -14.45 25.54 -2.54
N SER A 166 -13.67 24.46 -2.49
CA SER A 166 -14.07 23.18 -3.07
C SER A 166 -14.80 22.33 -2.02
N ILE A 167 -16.04 21.96 -2.33
CA ILE A 167 -16.89 21.17 -1.45
C ILE A 167 -17.10 19.78 -2.10
N PRO A 168 -16.68 18.69 -1.44
CA PRO A 168 -16.99 17.34 -1.90
C PRO A 168 -18.50 17.14 -2.08
N ASN A 169 -18.92 16.60 -3.22
CA ASN A 169 -20.33 16.49 -3.58
C ASN A 169 -21.15 15.70 -2.56
N SER A 170 -20.54 14.70 -1.92
CA SER A 170 -21.21 13.91 -0.88
C SER A 170 -21.65 14.75 0.32
N ILE A 171 -20.98 15.87 0.62
CA ILE A 171 -21.39 16.82 1.65
C ILE A 171 -22.69 17.49 1.25
N LEU A 172 -22.82 17.93 0.00
CA LEU A 172 -24.01 18.61 -0.52
C LEU A 172 -25.25 17.71 -0.58
N THR A 173 -25.06 16.39 -0.73
CA THR A 173 -26.17 15.44 -0.73
C THR A 173 -26.52 14.87 0.64
N LYS A 174 -25.60 14.93 1.62
CA LYS A 174 -25.78 14.37 2.97
C LYS A 174 -26.15 15.41 4.03
N ASN A 175 -26.01 16.70 3.72
CA ASN A 175 -26.34 17.79 4.64
C ASN A 175 -27.47 18.64 4.07
N GLU A 176 -28.11 19.41 4.93
CA GLU A 176 -29.07 20.41 4.50
C GLU A 176 -28.37 21.51 3.69
N VAL A 177 -28.93 21.84 2.53
CA VAL A 177 -28.46 22.90 1.65
C VAL A 177 -29.58 23.90 1.44
N VAL A 178 -29.38 25.13 1.90
CA VAL A 178 -30.35 26.22 1.76
C VAL A 178 -30.01 27.04 0.53
N LYS A 179 -30.97 27.19 -0.39
CA LYS A 179 -30.86 28.17 -1.49
C LYS A 179 -31.27 29.54 -1.01
N LEU A 180 -30.33 30.48 -1.07
CA LEU A 180 -30.58 31.87 -0.72
C LEU A 180 -31.22 32.57 -1.92
N LYS A 181 -32.38 33.20 -1.71
CA LYS A 181 -32.97 34.08 -2.71
C LYS A 181 -32.10 35.34 -2.83
N LYS A 182 -31.90 35.79 -4.07
CA LYS A 182 -31.24 37.07 -4.36
C LYS A 182 -31.96 38.24 -3.69
#